data_AF-A0A7Y5JTY6-F1
#
_entry.id   AF-A0A7Y5JTY6-F1
#
_cell.length_a   1.000
_cell.length_b   1.000
_cell.length_c   1.000
_cell.angle_alpha   90.00
_cell.angle_beta   90.00
_cell.angle_gamma   90.00
#
_symmetry.space_group_name_H-M   'P 1'
#
loop_
_entity.id
_entity.type
_entity.pdbx_description
1 polymer ?
#
loop_
_entity_poly.entity_id
_entity_poly.type
_entity_poly.pdbx_seq_one_letter_code
_entity_poly.pdbx_strand_id
1 'polypeptide(L)'
;MSEGNRGPRVADPATLRALTSSRAATRSMSEELLTHVPDLGDLPTQRALDAWVEQAADTLRALSEAFEERLLDVGAAGSPAAADSSDRSRQAGPG
;
A
#
# COMPACT_ATOMS: atom_id res chain seq x y z
N MET A 1 -1.82 -28.58 24.82
CA MET A 1 -1.62 -27.91 23.53
C MET A 1 -2.87 -27.09 23.28
N SER A 2 -2.86 -25.80 23.63
CA SER A 2 -4.05 -24.95 23.51
C SER A 2 -4.10 -24.34 22.12
N GLU A 3 -5.11 -24.74 21.34
CA GLU A 3 -5.45 -24.15 20.06
C GLU A 3 -5.87 -22.69 20.28
N GLY A 4 -5.03 -21.77 19.82
CA GLY A 4 -5.33 -20.35 19.83
C GLY A 4 -6.45 -20.06 18.83
N ASN A 5 -7.61 -19.73 19.38
CA ASN A 5 -8.74 -19.11 18.67
C ASN A 5 -8.26 -17.86 17.89
N ARG A 6 -7.86 -18.02 16.62
CA ARG A 6 -7.64 -16.92 15.68
C ARG A 6 -8.96 -16.65 14.97
N GLY A 7 -9.84 -15.90 15.63
CA GLY A 7 -10.96 -15.26 14.95
C GLY A 7 -10.47 -14.36 13.80
N PRO A 8 -11.33 -14.02 12.83
CA PRO A 8 -10.97 -13.15 11.71
C PRO A 8 -10.40 -11.84 12.27
N ARG A 9 -9.12 -11.60 11.99
CA ARG A 9 -8.40 -10.43 12.50
C ARG A 9 -8.88 -9.24 11.69
N VAL A 10 -9.96 -8.61 12.15
CA VAL A 10 -10.43 -7.33 11.64
C VAL A 10 -9.23 -6.38 11.62
N ALA A 11 -9.01 -5.73 10.48
CA ALA A 11 -7.97 -4.75 10.31
C ALA A 11 -8.04 -3.69 11.42
N ASP A 12 -6.93 -3.48 12.12
CA ASP A 12 -6.86 -2.43 13.14
C ASP A 12 -7.04 -1.05 12.47
N PRO A 13 -8.02 -0.24 12.91
CA PRO A 13 -8.28 1.08 12.32
C PRO A 13 -7.09 2.04 12.42
N ALA A 14 -6.22 1.89 13.42
CA ALA A 14 -5.00 2.69 13.48
C ALA A 14 -4.03 2.32 12.35
N THR A 15 -3.86 1.03 12.07
CA THR A 15 -3.09 0.53 10.93
C THR A 15 -3.63 1.03 9.59
N LEU A 16 -4.94 1.00 9.37
CA LEU A 16 -5.57 1.52 8.15
C LEU A 16 -5.31 3.03 7.97
N ARG A 17 -5.45 3.82 9.04
CA ARG A 17 -5.15 5.26 9.00
C ARG A 17 -3.68 5.52 8.70
N ALA A 18 -2.76 4.76 9.31
CA ALA A 18 -1.34 4.90 9.05
C ALA A 18 -1.00 4.62 7.58
N LEU A 19 -1.49 3.51 7.02
CA LEU A 19 -1.26 3.17 5.61
C LEU A 19 -1.82 4.23 4.64
N THR A 20 -3.04 4.73 4.89
CA THR A 20 -3.64 5.81 4.09
C THR A 20 -2.81 7.09 4.18
N SER A 21 -2.37 7.47 5.39
CA SER A 21 -1.52 8.64 5.59
C SER A 21 -0.16 8.48 4.91
N SER A 22 0.46 7.30 4.99
CA SER A 22 1.75 7.02 4.36
C SER A 22 1.64 7.09 2.83
N ARG A 23 0.60 6.48 2.23
CA ARG A 23 0.35 6.56 0.79
C ARG A 23 0.20 8.02 0.32
N ALA A 24 -0.60 8.81 1.03
CA ALA A 24 -0.80 10.21 0.70
C ALA A 24 0.50 11.03 0.80
N ALA A 25 1.26 10.82 1.88
CA ALA A 25 2.54 11.50 2.09
C ALA A 25 3.56 11.17 1.00
N THR A 26 3.75 9.89 0.68
CA THR A 26 4.73 9.49 -0.36
C THR A 26 4.34 10.03 -1.73
N ARG A 27 3.04 10.09 -2.05
CA ARG A 27 2.56 10.69 -3.30
C ARG A 27 2.84 12.20 -3.36
N SER A 28 2.51 12.95 -2.30
CA SER A 28 2.79 14.39 -2.22
C SER A 28 4.28 14.67 -2.36
N MET A 29 5.12 13.94 -1.62
CA MET A 29 6.57 14.10 -1.67
C MET A 29 7.15 13.79 -3.05
N SER A 30 6.60 12.81 -3.76
CA SER A 30 7.01 12.49 -5.13
C SER A 30 6.71 13.64 -6.10
N GLU A 31 5.56 14.30 -5.95
CA GLU A 31 5.16 15.44 -6.78
C GLU A 31 5.99 16.69 -6.44
N GLU A 32 6.24 16.94 -5.15
CA GLU A 32 7.04 18.07 -4.67
C GLU A 32 8.51 18.01 -5.13
N LEU A 33 9.13 16.82 -5.08
CA LEU A 33 10.52 16.63 -5.53
C LEU A 33 10.75 17.05 -6.99
N LEU A 34 9.76 16.79 -7.85
CA LEU A 34 9.84 17.11 -9.28
C LEU A 34 9.50 18.58 -9.58
N THR A 35 8.94 19.31 -8.62
CA THR A 35 8.50 20.70 -8.82
C THR A 35 9.67 21.69 -8.72
N HIS A 36 10.65 21.42 -7.87
CA HIS A 36 11.71 22.36 -7.54
C HIS A 36 13.08 21.69 -7.48
N VAL A 37 13.68 21.46 -8.66
CA VAL A 37 15.10 21.07 -8.77
C VAL A 37 15.95 22.34 -8.96
N PRO A 38 16.92 22.61 -8.09
CA PRO A 38 17.80 23.76 -8.25
C PRO A 38 18.72 23.60 -9.47
N ASP A 39 19.02 24.72 -10.13
CA ASP A 39 20.08 24.79 -11.12
C ASP A 39 21.42 25.02 -10.41
N LEU A 40 22.35 24.09 -10.59
CA LEU A 40 23.68 24.11 -9.98
C LEU A 40 24.74 24.76 -10.89
N GLY A 41 24.44 24.99 -12.17
CA GLY A 41 25.33 25.64 -13.13
C GLY A 41 26.46 24.78 -13.68
N ASP A 42 26.85 23.69 -13.02
CA ASP A 42 27.81 22.71 -13.56
C ASP A 42 27.11 21.44 -14.06
N LEU A 43 27.39 21.09 -15.31
CA LEU A 43 26.67 20.02 -16.01
C LEU A 43 26.85 18.62 -15.37
N PRO A 44 28.04 18.21 -14.88
CA PRO A 44 28.20 16.91 -14.25
C PRO A 44 27.40 16.78 -12.94
N THR A 45 27.43 17.80 -12.07
CA THR A 45 26.68 17.76 -10.81
C THR A 45 25.19 17.92 -11.05
N GLN A 46 24.79 18.76 -12.01
CA GLN A 46 23.37 18.85 -12.42
C GLN A 46 22.83 17.49 -12.84
N ARG A 47 23.54 16.76 -13.70
CA ARG A 47 23.11 15.41 -14.13
C ARG A 47 23.02 14.41 -12.98
N ALA A 48 23.95 14.48 -12.03
CA ALA A 48 23.93 13.61 -10.86
C ALA A 48 22.72 13.94 -9.95
N LEU A 49 22.40 15.23 -9.79
CA LEU A 49 21.22 15.68 -9.06
C LEU A 49 19.94 15.24 -9.77
N ASP A 50 19.83 15.47 -11.08
CA ASP A 50 18.64 15.12 -11.87
C ASP A 50 18.35 13.62 -11.75
N ALA A 51 19.36 12.76 -11.95
CA ALA A 51 19.21 11.32 -11.82
C ALA A 51 18.82 10.88 -10.40
N TRP A 52 19.36 11.53 -9.37
CA TRP A 52 19.01 11.24 -7.98
C TRP A 52 17.57 11.65 -7.67
N VAL A 53 17.12 12.81 -8.15
CA VAL A 53 15.74 13.30 -7.98
C VAL A 53 14.75 12.36 -8.68
N GLU A 54 15.03 11.95 -9.92
CA GLU A 54 14.21 10.99 -10.65
C GLU A 54 14.09 9.67 -9.88
N GLN A 55 15.21 9.11 -9.42
CA GLN A 55 15.21 7.87 -8.64
C GLN A 55 14.44 8.00 -7.32
N ALA A 56 14.56 9.15 -6.64
CA ALA A 56 13.83 9.41 -5.39
C ALA A 56 12.31 9.50 -5.63
N ALA A 57 11.89 10.20 -6.70
CA ALA A 57 10.49 10.30 -7.09
C ALA A 57 9.91 8.91 -7.45
N ASP A 58 10.63 8.13 -8.26
CA ASP A 58 10.22 6.77 -8.62
C ASP A 58 10.11 5.86 -7.39
N THR A 59 11.03 5.98 -6.43
CA THR A 59 10.98 5.21 -5.18
C THR A 59 9.75 5.58 -4.35
N LEU A 60 9.43 6.87 -4.23
CA LEU A 60 8.24 7.33 -3.49
C LEU A 60 6.94 6.89 -4.17
N ARG A 61 6.91 6.86 -5.50
CA ARG A 61 5.79 6.32 -6.28
C ARG A 61 5.60 4.83 -6.02
N ALA A 62 6.67 4.05 -6.09
CA ALA A 62 6.63 2.61 -5.79
C ALA A 62 6.17 2.34 -4.35
N LEU A 63 6.60 3.16 -3.37
CA LEU A 63 6.12 3.05 -2.00
C LEU A 63 4.62 3.37 -1.87
N SER A 64 4.14 4.40 -2.57
CA SER A 64 2.71 4.74 -2.62
C SER A 64 1.88 3.58 -3.17
N GLU A 65 2.35 2.94 -4.24
CA GLU A 65 1.71 1.76 -4.85
C GLU A 65 1.72 0.57 -3.88
N ALA A 66 2.85 0.29 -3.22
CA ALA A 66 2.92 -0.77 -2.21
C ALA A 66 1.99 -0.55 -1.00
N PHE A 67 1.83 0.70 -0.55
CA PHE A 67 0.86 1.03 0.50
C PHE A 67 -0.59 0.84 0.03
N GLU A 68 -0.88 1.13 -1.24
CA GLU A 68 -2.19 0.89 -1.85
C GLU A 68 -2.52 -0.60 -1.91
N GLU A 69 -1.60 -1.41 -2.42
CA GLU A 69 -1.73 -2.87 -2.43
C GLU A 69 -1.98 -3.39 -1.02
N ARG A 70 -1.22 -2.89 -0.03
CA ARG A 70 -1.40 -3.30 1.36
C ARG A 70 -2.75 -2.90 1.94
N LEU A 71 -3.28 -1.73 1.58
CA LEU A 71 -4.63 -1.31 1.98
C LEU A 71 -5.71 -2.22 1.42
N LEU A 72 -5.57 -2.65 0.16
CA LEU A 72 -6.49 -3.58 -0.49
C LEU A 72 -6.46 -4.96 0.19
N ASP A 73 -5.27 -5.49 0.48
CA ASP A 73 -5.10 -6.77 1.20
C ASP A 73 -5.76 -6.75 2.58
N VAL A 74 -5.51 -5.68 3.34
CA VAL A 74 -6.03 -5.52 4.70
C VAL A 74 -7.54 -5.30 4.69
N GLY A 75 -8.07 -4.56 3.71
CA GLY A 75 -9.51 -4.38 3.49
C GLY A 75 -10.22 -5.67 3.09
N ALA A 76 -9.62 -6.48 2.22
CA ALA A 76 -10.15 -7.78 1.80
C ALA A 76 -10.19 -8.80 2.95
N ALA A 77 -9.17 -8.82 3.80
CA ALA A 77 -9.11 -9.71 4.97
C ALA A 77 -10.18 -9.41 6.04
N GLY A 78 -10.72 -8.19 6.06
CA GLY A 78 -11.81 -7.78 6.96
C GLY A 78 -13.20 -8.16 6.46
N SER A 79 -13.35 -8.70 5.25
CA SER A 79 -14.65 -8.99 4.64
C SER A 79 -15.03 -10.47 4.84
N PRO A 80 -16.02 -10.80 5.69
CA PRO A 80 -16.41 -12.19 5.97
C PRO A 80 -17.11 -12.91 4.80
N ALA A 81 -17.37 -12.22 3.68
CA ALA A 81 -18.18 -12.73 2.57
C ALA A 81 -17.55 -13.91 1.79
N ALA A 82 -16.24 -14.12 1.87
CA ALA A 82 -15.55 -15.16 1.10
C ALA A 82 -15.64 -16.57 1.71
N ALA A 83 -15.99 -16.69 3.01
CA ALA A 83 -16.05 -17.99 3.69
C ALA A 83 -17.42 -18.69 3.57
N ASP A 84 -18.49 -17.93 3.33
CA ASP A 84 -19.87 -18.45 3.43
C ASP A 84 -20.39 -19.09 2.11
N SER A 85 -19.71 -18.83 0.99
CA SER A 85 -20.11 -19.38 -0.32
C SER A 85 -19.73 -20.86 -0.51
N SER A 86 -18.70 -21.32 0.22
CA SER A 86 -18.16 -22.68 0.08
C SER A 86 -18.97 -23.73 0.85
N ASP A 87 -19.68 -23.34 1.91
CA ASP A 87 -20.43 -24.26 2.78
C ASP A 87 -21.86 -24.49 2.27
N ARG A 88 -22.51 -23.44 1.74
CA ARG A 88 -23.88 -23.54 1.20
C ARG A 88 -24.00 -24.39 -0.08
N SER A 89 -22.91 -24.54 -0.83
CA SER A 89 -22.88 -25.38 -2.03
C SER A 89 -22.71 -26.89 -1.75
N ARG A 90 -22.38 -27.30 -0.51
CA ARG A 90 -22.30 -28.71 -0.10
C ARG A 90 -23.58 -29.26 0.54
N GLN A 91 -24.46 -28.40 1.05
CA GLN A 91 -25.71 -28.81 1.70
C GLN A 91 -26.92 -28.95 0.75
N ALA A 92 -26.80 -28.54 -0.52
CA ALA A 92 -27.84 -28.71 -1.52
C ALA A 92 -27.62 -30.00 -2.35
N GLY A 93 -27.63 -31.16 -1.68
CA GLY A 93 -27.77 -32.47 -2.33
C GLY A 93 -29.22 -32.95 -2.20
N PRO A 94 -29.91 -33.34 -3.29
CA PRO A 94 -31.33 -33.65 -3.27
C PRO A 94 -31.59 -35.03 -2.65
N GLY A 95 -32.59 -35.09 -1.77
CA GLY A 95 -33.25 -36.33 -1.34
C GLY A 95 -34.43 -36.68 -2.23
#